data_AF-A0A137NXV6-F1
#
_entry.id   AF-A0A137NXV6-F1
#
_cell.length_a   1.000
_cell.length_b   1.000
_cell.length_c   1.000
_cell.angle_alpha   90.00
_cell.angle_beta   90.00
_cell.angle_gamma   90.00
#
_symmetry.space_group_name_H-M   'P 1'
#
loop_
_entity.id
_entity.type
_entity.pdbx_description
1 polymer ?
#
loop_
_entity_poly.entity_id
_entity_poly.type
_entity_poly.pdbx_seq_one_letter_code
_entity_poly.pdbx_strand_id
1 'polypeptide(L)'
;MPQQKAAPQPPLKCHICNQSFSRKNSLRRHLQLHTGLKPYHCNTCSKSFARQDIYKRHMVSKRCLRLSEKKQMASNSPKEKD
;
A
#
# COMPACT_ATOMS: atom_id res chain seq x y z
N MET A 1 27.39 1.13 -21.24
CA MET A 1 25.95 0.75 -21.25
C MET A 1 25.25 1.68 -22.25
N PRO A 2 24.80 1.21 -23.42
CA PRO A 2 24.11 2.10 -24.36
C PRO A 2 22.78 2.53 -23.73
N GLN A 3 22.65 3.83 -23.44
CA GLN A 3 21.40 4.42 -23.01
C GLN A 3 20.48 4.44 -24.22
N GLN A 4 19.64 3.41 -24.34
CA GLN A 4 18.61 3.32 -25.38
C GLN A 4 17.76 4.59 -25.32
N LYS A 5 17.83 5.41 -26.37
CA LYS A 5 17.03 6.61 -26.54
C LYS A 5 15.58 6.16 -26.69
N ALA A 6 14.81 6.23 -25.61
CA ALA A 6 13.43 5.77 -25.60
C ALA A 6 12.62 6.58 -26.62
N ALA A 7 11.93 5.87 -27.53
CA ALA A 7 10.95 6.47 -28.42
C ALA A 7 9.90 7.26 -27.61
N PRO A 8 9.29 8.31 -28.19
CA PRO A 8 8.22 9.06 -27.54
C PRO A 8 7.11 8.09 -27.11
N GLN A 9 6.98 7.88 -25.80
CA GLN A 9 5.90 7.04 -25.27
C GLN A 9 4.60 7.83 -25.40
N PRO A 10 3.49 7.22 -25.86
CA PRO A 10 2.20 7.88 -25.93
C PRO A 10 1.80 8.44 -24.57
N PRO A 11 1.06 9.57 -24.53
CA PRO A 11 0.73 10.26 -23.30
C PRO A 11 -0.03 9.32 -22.36
N LEU A 12 0.53 9.09 -21.18
CA LEU A 12 -0.05 8.20 -20.18
C LEU A 12 -1.11 8.98 -19.42
N LYS A 13 -2.35 8.92 -19.89
CA LYS A 13 -3.49 9.64 -19.32
C LYS A 13 -4.35 8.72 -18.44
N CYS A 14 -4.89 9.28 -17.38
CA CYS A 14 -5.94 8.63 -16.60
C CYS A 14 -7.24 8.63 -17.40
N HIS A 15 -7.88 7.47 -17.58
CA HIS A 15 -9.16 7.38 -18.30
C HIS A 15 -10.36 7.91 -17.49
N ILE A 16 -10.17 8.21 -16.20
CA ILE A 16 -11.24 8.66 -15.29
C ILE A 16 -11.27 10.18 -15.17
N CYS A 17 -10.10 10.82 -15.03
CA CYS A 17 -9.99 12.27 -14.85
C CYS A 17 -9.12 12.97 -15.90
N ASN A 18 -8.68 12.28 -16.95
CA ASN A 18 -7.81 12.78 -18.02
C ASN A 18 -6.47 13.40 -17.57
N GLN A 19 -6.08 13.23 -16.31
CA GLN A 19 -4.80 13.69 -15.79
C GLN A 19 -3.64 12.95 -16.50
N SER A 20 -2.63 13.71 -16.93
CA SER A 20 -1.48 13.20 -17.68
C SER A 20 -0.29 12.90 -16.76
N PHE A 21 0.42 11.81 -17.04
CA PHE A 21 1.57 11.37 -16.26
C PHE A 21 2.78 11.10 -17.16
N SER A 22 3.98 11.44 -16.68
CA SER A 22 5.22 11.18 -17.42
C SER A 22 5.73 9.74 -17.31
N ARG A 23 5.15 8.93 -16.40
CA ARG A 23 5.60 7.55 -16.12
C ARG A 23 4.43 6.60 -15.89
N LYS A 24 4.54 5.35 -16.38
CA LYS A 24 3.49 4.31 -16.23
C LYS A 24 3.21 3.97 -14.76
N ASN A 25 4.25 3.94 -13.93
CA ASN A 25 4.10 3.68 -12.49
C ASN A 25 3.31 4.78 -11.77
N SER A 26 3.50 6.05 -12.15
CA SER A 26 2.75 7.19 -11.62
C SER A 26 1.28 7.09 -12.00
N LEU A 27 0.97 6.79 -13.27
CA LEU A 27 -0.42 6.57 -13.71
C LEU A 27 -1.06 5.39 -12.96
N ARG A 28 -0.39 4.23 -12.89
CA ARG A 28 -0.91 3.06 -12.18
C ARG A 28 -1.20 3.36 -10.70
N ARG A 29 -0.30 4.07 -10.02
CA ARG A 29 -0.51 4.52 -8.63
C ARG A 29 -1.68 5.49 -8.51
N HIS A 30 -1.83 6.40 -9.47
CA HIS A 30 -2.95 7.33 -9.49
C HIS A 30 -4.30 6.58 -9.66
N LEU A 31 -4.37 5.57 -10.53
CA LEU A 31 -5.58 4.76 -10.72
C LEU A 31 -6.02 4.01 -9.45
N GLN A 32 -5.11 3.71 -8.53
CA GLN A 32 -5.46 3.13 -7.23
C GLN A 32 -6.29 4.09 -6.36
N LEU A 33 -6.20 5.41 -6.58
CA LEU A 33 -7.01 6.40 -5.87
C LEU A 33 -8.48 6.34 -6.31
N HIS A 34 -8.71 6.15 -7.62
CA HIS A 34 -10.06 6.02 -8.15
C HIS A 34 -10.72 4.69 -7.80
N THR A 35 -9.96 3.60 -7.89
CA THR A 35 -10.46 2.24 -7.63
C THR A 35 -10.49 1.88 -6.15
N GLY A 36 -9.88 2.70 -5.29
CA GLY A 36 -9.73 2.40 -3.86
C GLY A 36 -8.87 1.17 -3.56
N LEU A 37 -8.20 0.60 -4.57
CA LEU A 37 -7.42 -0.63 -4.43
C LEU A 37 -6.21 -0.40 -3.52
N LYS A 38 -6.12 -1.21 -2.47
CA LYS A 38 -5.02 -1.20 -1.50
C LYS A 38 -4.36 -2.58 -1.46
N PRO A 39 -3.57 -2.96 -2.47
CA PRO A 39 -3.09 -4.33 -2.63
C PRO A 39 -2.12 -4.80 -1.54
N TYR A 40 -1.59 -3.89 -0.72
CA TYR A 40 -0.63 -4.22 0.32
C TYR A 40 -1.31 -4.25 1.68
N HIS A 41 -1.52 -5.44 2.23
CA HIS A 41 -2.19 -5.65 3.51
C HIS A 41 -1.20 -6.09 4.58
N CYS A 42 -1.28 -5.47 5.76
CA CYS A 42 -0.57 -5.93 6.94
C CYS A 42 -1.45 -6.90 7.74
N ASN A 43 -1.01 -8.15 7.86
CA ASN A 43 -1.76 -9.17 8.62
C ASN A 43 -1.67 -8.97 10.14
N THR A 44 -0.65 -8.26 10.61
CA THR A 44 -0.46 -7.97 12.04
C THR A 44 -1.51 -6.99 12.57
N CYS A 45 -1.66 -5.84 11.92
CA CYS A 45 -2.56 -4.77 12.35
C CYS A 45 -3.77 -4.53 11.42
N SER A 46 -3.97 -5.38 10.42
CA SER A 46 -5.06 -5.33 9.43
C SER A 46 -5.15 -4.02 8.64
N LYS A 47 -4.04 -3.26 8.54
CA LYS A 47 -3.98 -2.02 7.75
C LYS A 47 -3.67 -2.31 6.29
N SER A 48 -4.36 -1.60 5.39
CA SER A 48 -4.23 -1.73 3.95
C SER A 48 -3.60 -0.47 3.35
N PHE A 49 -2.63 -0.64 2.46
CA PHE A 49 -1.86 0.44 1.83
C PHE A 49 -1.98 0.35 0.31
N ALA A 50 -2.11 1.51 -0.34
CA ALA A 50 -2.10 1.60 -1.80
C ALA A 50 -0.68 1.41 -2.39
N ARG A 51 0.36 1.73 -1.61
CA ARG A 51 1.74 1.82 -2.11
C ARG A 51 2.71 0.91 -1.37
N GLN A 52 3.62 0.28 -2.13
CA GLN A 52 4.58 -0.69 -1.63
C GLN A 52 5.63 -0.05 -0.69
N ASP A 53 6.12 1.14 -1.03
CA ASP A 53 7.10 1.89 -0.22
C ASP A 53 6.55 2.20 1.17
N ILE A 54 5.28 2.59 1.23
CA ILE A 54 4.58 2.88 2.48
C ILE A 54 4.35 1.59 3.29
N TYR A 55 3.93 0.51 2.62
CA TYR A 55 3.79 -0.80 3.25
C TYR A 55 5.11 -1.30 3.83
N LYS A 56 6.21 -1.25 3.08
CA LYS A 56 7.55 -1.67 3.55
C LYS A 56 7.99 -0.87 4.76
N ARG A 57 7.83 0.46 4.73
CA ARG A 57 8.13 1.32 5.89
C ARG A 57 7.25 0.99 7.10
N HIS A 58 6.00 0.61 6.86
CA HIS A 58 5.10 0.18 7.91
C HIS A 58 5.51 -1.17 8.53
N MET A 59 5.96 -2.14 7.73
CA MET A 59 6.40 -3.47 8.20
C MET A 59 7.55 -3.39 9.21
N VAL A 60 8.48 -2.46 9.00
CA VAL A 60 9.62 -2.24 9.91
C VAL A 60 9.28 -1.33 11.10
N SER A 61 8.06 -0.80 11.15
CA SER A 61 7.65 0.10 12.24
C SER A 61 7.45 -0.69 13.53
N LYS A 62 8.16 -0.27 14.59
CA LYS A 62 7.99 -0.82 15.96
C LYS A 62 6.53 -0.80 16.43
N ARG A 63 5.70 0.13 15.95
CA ARG A 63 4.27 0.21 16.28
C ARG A 63 3.47 -0.96 15.71
N CYS A 64 3.84 -1.45 14.52
CA CYS A 64 3.20 -2.64 13.94
C CYS A 64 3.66 -3.92 14.65
N LEU A 65 4.96 -4.02 14.94
CA LEU A 65 5.56 -5.15 15.66
C LEU A 65 4.98 -5.32 17.09
N ARG A 66 4.71 -4.22 17.79
CA ARG A 66 4.03 -4.28 19.11
C ARG A 66 2.55 -4.70 19.04
N LEU A 67 1.90 -4.57 17.88
CA LEU A 67 0.52 -5.05 17.70
C LEU A 67 0.48 -6.59 17.51
N SER A 68 1.55 -7.21 17.00
CA SER A 68 1.68 -8.68 17.03
C SER A 68 1.68 -9.20 18.46
N GLU A 69 2.41 -8.55 19.35
CA GLU A 69 2.54 -8.96 20.76
C GLU A 69 1.23 -8.75 21.55
N LYS A 70 0.50 -7.66 21.27
CA LYS A 70 -0.79 -7.36 21.93
C LYS A 70 -1.93 -8.30 21.51
N LYS A 71 -1.91 -8.87 20.30
CA LYS A 71 -2.90 -9.88 19.88
C LYS A 71 -2.88 -11.12 20.77
N GLN A 72 -1.75 -11.41 21.42
CA GLN A 72 -1.58 -12.56 22.32
C GLN A 72 -2.22 -12.35 23.70
N MET A 73 -2.58 -11.10 24.05
CA MET A 73 -3.16 -10.73 25.35
C MET A 73 -4.69 -10.68 25.33
N ALA A 74 -5.31 -10.55 24.16
CA ALA A 74 -6.77 -10.57 24.01
C ALA A 74 -7.37 -11.99 24.07
N SER A 75 -6.53 -13.03 23.96
CA SER A 75 -6.95 -14.44 24.07
C SER A 75 -6.90 -14.99 25.50
N ASN A 76 -6.48 -14.19 26.48
CA ASN A 76 -6.57 -14.50 27.91
C ASN A 76 -7.39 -13.39 28.62
N SER A 77 -8.68 -13.29 28.29
CA SER A 77 -9.65 -12.70 29.21
C SER A 77 -10.16 -13.79 30.16
N PRO A 78 -10.01 -13.64 31.48
CA PRO A 78 -10.80 -14.42 32.42
C PRO A 78 -12.27 -14.11 32.17
N LYS A 79 -13.05 -15.16 32.03
CA LYS A 79 -14.50 -15.10 31.95
C LYS A 79 -15.00 -14.81 33.38
N GLU A 80 -14.96 -13.55 33.81
CA GLU A 80 -15.69 -13.15 35.03
C GLU A 80 -17.17 -13.01 34.67
N LYS A 81 -17.88 -14.13 34.90
CA LYS A 81 -19.30 -14.13 35.23
C LYS A 81 -19.35 -14.31 36.74
N ASP A 82 -19.74 -13.28 37.48
CA ASP A 82 -20.66 -13.33 38.62
C ASP A 82 -21.21 -11.92 38.87
#